data_AF-A0A5N9E311-F1
#
_entry.id   AF-A0A5N9E311-F1
#
_cell.length_a   1.000
_cell.length_b   1.000
_cell.length_c   1.000
_cell.angle_alpha   90.00
_cell.angle_beta   90.00
_cell.angle_gamma   90.00
#
_symmetry.space_group_name_H-M   'P 1'
#
loop_
_entity.id
_entity.type
_entity.pdbx_description
1 polymer ?
#
loop_
_entity_poly.entity_id
_entity_poly.type
_entity_poly.pdbx_seq_one_letter_code
_entity_poly.pdbx_strand_id
1 'polypeptide(L)'
;MATETTSSQFNPLKYWLITWSFFRRYPVFPGVILIVLVIAAIIGPTVAPYERDIGDVRARHNLPGTVDIKFPTKPKGGIDLTDTDIAAGSTFIATYELPTDNQIFDIGKDGSYNNDISWNESTPNTPDILFSNITQEGAILSFEIIANEDIIEGQNDNIILDVQVIRTDTKLLDIWPDGYHFMGNDHVGRDVFSRLLHGAQISMMVVGISLVAGMTIGVALGLIAGYTANRYEPNIGFWMTYKGKKRRVAIFSPWLVDEFITRFVDIWYALPFLMVALVVTLIFGRGLEVLMGVLALIAWSG
;
A
#
# COMPACT_ATOMS: atom_id res chain seq x y z
N MET A 1 -61.49 -7.58 2.48
CA MET A 1 -60.52 -8.52 1.90
C MET A 1 -59.14 -8.00 2.25
N ALA A 2 -58.60 -8.42 3.41
CA ALA A 2 -57.28 -8.01 3.86
C ALA A 2 -56.29 -9.09 3.42
N THR A 3 -55.38 -8.74 2.50
CA THR A 3 -54.30 -9.61 2.07
C THR A 3 -53.19 -9.56 3.13
N GLU A 4 -53.08 -10.62 3.92
CA GLU A 4 -51.94 -10.83 4.81
C GLU A 4 -50.67 -11.05 3.97
N THR A 5 -49.76 -10.09 4.00
CA THR A 5 -48.40 -10.26 3.47
C THR A 5 -47.58 -11.04 4.49
N THR A 6 -47.40 -12.33 4.27
CA THR A 6 -46.46 -13.15 5.05
C THR A 6 -45.03 -12.66 4.80
N SER A 7 -44.46 -11.93 5.75
CA SER A 7 -43.05 -11.60 5.74
C SER A 7 -42.25 -12.88 5.94
N SER A 8 -41.50 -13.31 4.93
CA SER A 8 -40.63 -14.47 5.05
C SER A 8 -39.55 -14.17 6.08
N GLN A 9 -39.62 -14.79 7.26
CA GLN A 9 -38.57 -14.63 8.27
C GLN A 9 -37.24 -15.14 7.71
N PHE A 10 -36.26 -14.25 7.64
CA PHE A 10 -34.89 -14.57 7.24
C PHE A 10 -34.27 -15.50 8.28
N ASN A 11 -33.99 -16.75 7.90
CA ASN A 11 -33.32 -17.72 8.78
C ASN A 11 -31.84 -17.88 8.37
N PRO A 12 -30.89 -17.20 9.05
CA PRO A 12 -29.49 -17.15 8.65
C PRO A 12 -28.80 -18.53 8.64
N LEU A 13 -29.22 -19.44 9.51
CA LEU A 13 -28.62 -20.78 9.62
C LEU A 13 -28.90 -21.64 8.39
N LYS A 14 -30.08 -21.50 7.78
CA LYS A 14 -30.45 -22.24 6.57
C LYS A 14 -29.62 -21.78 5.38
N TYR A 15 -29.44 -20.47 5.22
CA TYR A 15 -28.58 -19.92 4.16
C TYR A 15 -27.12 -20.30 4.37
N TRP A 16 -26.62 -20.28 5.61
CA TRP A 16 -25.28 -20.73 5.93
C TRP A 16 -25.02 -22.18 5.50
N LEU A 17 -25.94 -23.11 5.83
CA LEU A 17 -25.82 -24.52 5.46
C LEU A 17 -25.85 -24.74 3.95
N ILE A 18 -26.68 -23.98 3.21
CA ILE A 18 -26.75 -24.03 1.75
C ILE A 18 -25.43 -23.54 1.14
N THR A 19 -24.94 -22.38 1.59
CA THR A 19 -23.67 -21.80 1.15
C THR A 19 -22.51 -22.75 1.44
N TRP A 20 -22.46 -23.35 2.63
CA TRP A 20 -21.42 -24.31 3.02
C TRP A 20 -21.47 -25.61 2.21
N SER A 21 -22.67 -26.11 1.89
CA SER A 21 -22.84 -27.27 1.00
C SER A 21 -22.40 -26.94 -0.43
N PHE A 22 -22.71 -25.74 -0.91
CA PHE A 22 -22.30 -25.25 -2.21
C PHE A 22 -20.76 -25.16 -2.36
N PHE A 23 -20.07 -24.56 -1.39
CA PHE A 23 -18.60 -24.47 -1.39
C PHE A 23 -17.91 -25.83 -1.34
N ARG A 24 -18.44 -26.80 -0.58
CA ARG A 24 -17.89 -28.17 -0.54
C ARG A 24 -18.15 -28.96 -1.82
N ARG A 25 -19.21 -28.63 -2.56
CA ARG A 25 -19.56 -29.29 -3.82
C ARG A 25 -18.69 -28.85 -5.00
N TYR A 26 -18.19 -27.62 -4.96
CA TYR A 26 -17.38 -27.04 -6.04
C TYR A 26 -16.05 -26.50 -5.48
N PRO A 27 -15.01 -27.36 -5.34
CA PRO A 27 -13.68 -26.94 -4.87
C PRO A 27 -12.96 -25.98 -5.84
N VAL A 28 -13.58 -25.65 -6.97
CA VAL A 28 -13.06 -24.70 -7.98
C VAL A 28 -13.16 -23.25 -7.49
N PHE A 29 -14.17 -22.89 -6.69
CA PHE A 29 -14.37 -21.49 -6.26
C PHE A 29 -13.20 -20.93 -5.43
N PRO A 30 -12.68 -21.63 -4.39
CA PRO A 30 -11.49 -21.16 -3.68
C PRO A 30 -10.27 -21.01 -4.59
N GLY A 31 -10.10 -21.93 -5.54
CA GLY A 31 -9.01 -21.87 -6.53
C GLY A 31 -9.13 -20.65 -7.45
N VAL A 32 -10.33 -20.36 -7.95
CA VAL A 32 -10.59 -19.16 -8.77
C VAL A 32 -10.35 -17.89 -7.98
N ILE A 33 -10.81 -17.80 -6.73
CA ILE A 33 -10.57 -16.65 -5.86
C ILE A 33 -9.06 -16.46 -5.65
N LEU A 34 -8.33 -17.53 -5.36
CA LEU A 34 -6.88 -17.47 -5.21
C LEU A 34 -6.19 -17.00 -6.50
N ILE A 35 -6.58 -17.52 -7.66
CA ILE A 35 -6.05 -17.09 -8.96
C ILE A 35 -6.32 -15.61 -9.20
N VAL A 36 -7.54 -15.13 -8.93
CA VAL A 36 -7.89 -13.71 -9.06
C VAL A 36 -7.04 -12.86 -8.11
N LEU A 37 -6.82 -13.29 -6.88
CA LEU A 37 -5.95 -12.59 -5.92
C LEU A 37 -4.49 -12.56 -6.38
N VAL A 38 -3.97 -13.66 -6.95
CA VAL A 38 -2.61 -13.71 -7.52
C VAL A 38 -2.49 -12.69 -8.67
N ILE A 39 -3.45 -12.70 -9.59
CA ILE A 39 -3.46 -11.79 -10.74
C ILE A 39 -3.55 -10.34 -10.25
N ALA A 40 -4.47 -10.05 -9.32
CA ALA A 40 -4.62 -8.73 -8.73
C ALA A 40 -3.38 -8.27 -7.98
N ALA A 41 -2.64 -9.16 -7.33
CA ALA A 41 -1.38 -8.83 -6.66
C ALA A 41 -0.24 -8.53 -7.64
N ILE A 42 -0.17 -9.24 -8.77
CA ILE A 42 0.88 -9.03 -9.79
C ILE A 42 0.61 -7.76 -10.60
N ILE A 43 -0.65 -7.54 -10.99
CA ILE A 43 -1.08 -6.43 -11.87
C ILE A 43 -1.48 -5.19 -11.06
N GLY A 44 -1.92 -5.36 -9.82
CA GLY A 44 -2.40 -4.27 -8.97
C GLY A 44 -1.45 -3.07 -8.88
N PRO A 45 -0.15 -3.24 -8.64
CA PRO A 45 0.81 -2.13 -8.57
C PRO A 45 0.99 -1.37 -9.88
N THR A 46 0.78 -2.02 -11.03
CA THR A 46 0.88 -1.35 -12.34
C THR A 46 -0.43 -0.68 -12.74
N VAL A 47 -1.55 -1.11 -12.15
CA VAL A 47 -2.88 -0.54 -12.35
C VAL A 47 -3.24 0.49 -11.29
N ALA A 48 -2.49 0.52 -10.17
CA ALA A 48 -2.69 1.48 -9.09
C ALA A 48 -2.49 2.91 -9.63
N PRO A 49 -3.54 3.75 -9.60
CA PRO A 49 -3.47 5.09 -10.17
C PRO A 49 -2.65 6.07 -9.30
N TYR A 50 -2.40 5.78 -8.02
CA TYR A 50 -1.72 6.68 -7.09
C TYR A 50 -0.61 6.02 -6.30
N GLU A 51 0.34 6.84 -5.86
CA GLU A 51 1.37 6.46 -4.89
C GLU A 51 0.73 6.06 -3.55
N ARG A 52 1.14 4.90 -3.03
CA ARG A 52 0.62 4.29 -1.80
C ARG A 52 0.73 5.17 -0.54
N ASP A 53 1.84 5.92 -0.42
CA ASP A 53 2.28 6.51 0.85
C ASP A 53 2.12 8.03 0.92
N ILE A 54 1.78 8.69 -0.19
CA ILE A 54 1.52 10.13 -0.24
C ILE A 54 0.07 10.38 0.17
N GLY A 55 -0.15 11.26 1.16
CA GLY A 55 -1.49 11.59 1.66
C GLY A 55 -1.63 13.05 2.02
N ASP A 56 -2.82 13.60 1.77
CA ASP A 56 -3.18 14.97 2.13
C ASP A 56 -4.19 14.97 3.28
N VAL A 57 -3.80 15.58 4.40
CA VAL A 57 -4.62 15.73 5.61
C VAL A 57 -5.93 16.49 5.35
N ARG A 58 -6.03 17.26 4.26
CA ARG A 58 -7.24 17.97 3.87
C ARG A 58 -8.27 17.06 3.18
N ALA A 59 -7.83 15.95 2.58
CA ALA A 59 -8.67 14.98 1.87
C ALA A 59 -9.16 13.81 2.76
N ARG A 60 -9.13 13.99 4.09
CA ARG A 60 -9.54 12.96 5.05
C ARG A 60 -11.03 12.69 4.96
N HIS A 61 -11.40 11.41 4.95
CA HIS A 61 -12.79 10.97 4.98
C HIS A 61 -13.62 11.42 3.77
N ASN A 62 -12.98 11.72 2.64
CA ASN A 62 -13.69 12.00 1.40
C ASN A 62 -14.40 10.74 0.90
N LEU A 63 -15.66 10.93 0.46
CA LEU A 63 -16.45 9.90 -0.20
C LEU A 63 -15.79 9.50 -1.54
N PRO A 64 -15.96 8.25 -2.00
CA PRO A 64 -15.47 7.84 -3.32
C PRO A 64 -15.96 8.79 -4.42
N GLY A 65 -15.06 9.23 -5.29
CA GLY A 65 -15.40 10.09 -6.44
C GLY A 65 -15.41 11.60 -6.20
N THR A 66 -15.32 12.08 -4.96
CA THR A 66 -15.14 13.52 -4.70
C THR A 66 -13.66 13.85 -4.69
N VAL A 67 -13.21 14.76 -5.55
CA VAL A 67 -11.85 15.27 -5.43
C VAL A 67 -11.77 16.79 -5.49
N ASP A 68 -11.09 17.33 -4.48
CA ASP A 68 -10.35 18.57 -4.57
C ASP A 68 -8.87 18.17 -4.65
N ILE A 69 -8.26 18.26 -5.83
CA ILE A 69 -6.85 17.93 -6.04
C ILE A 69 -6.07 19.22 -5.82
N LYS A 70 -5.21 19.22 -4.80
CA LYS A 70 -3.96 19.97 -4.84
C LYS A 70 -2.81 18.97 -4.90
N PHE A 71 -2.27 18.74 -6.09
CA PHE A 71 -0.92 18.18 -6.17
C PHE A 71 0.05 19.35 -6.03
N PRO A 72 1.10 19.24 -5.19
CA PRO A 72 2.26 20.07 -5.38
C PRO A 72 2.99 19.56 -6.63
N THR A 73 2.53 19.96 -7.81
CA THR A 73 3.52 20.19 -8.87
C THR A 73 4.39 21.30 -8.33
N LYS A 74 5.69 21.04 -8.19
CA LYS A 74 6.69 22.13 -8.19
C LYS A 74 6.18 23.20 -9.17
N PRO A 75 5.89 24.43 -8.74
CA PRO A 75 5.39 25.44 -9.65
C PRO A 75 6.45 25.65 -10.72
N LYS A 76 6.18 25.17 -11.94
CA LYS A 76 6.75 25.76 -13.15
C LYS A 76 5.90 26.98 -13.44
N GLY A 77 6.24 28.07 -12.79
CA GLY A 77 5.48 29.31 -12.81
C GLY A 77 5.83 30.18 -11.62
N GLY A 78 7.13 30.37 -11.36
CA GLY A 78 7.54 31.55 -10.62
C GLY A 78 7.24 32.78 -11.47
N ILE A 79 6.81 33.85 -10.83
CA ILE A 79 6.73 35.15 -11.49
C ILE A 79 8.17 35.65 -11.54
N ASP A 80 8.70 35.73 -12.76
CA ASP A 80 10.03 36.25 -13.01
C ASP A 80 9.96 37.78 -12.93
N LEU A 81 10.51 38.37 -11.87
CA LEU A 81 10.59 39.82 -11.66
C LEU A 81 11.77 40.43 -12.46
N THR A 82 12.05 39.92 -13.66
CA THR A 82 13.34 40.04 -14.37
C THR A 82 13.66 41.38 -15.00
N ASP A 83 13.20 42.51 -14.48
CA ASP A 83 13.64 43.78 -15.06
C ASP A 83 13.65 45.00 -14.12
N THR A 84 13.44 44.86 -12.81
CA THR A 84 13.55 46.03 -11.91
C THR A 84 13.72 45.68 -10.43
N ASP A 85 14.68 46.31 -9.76
CA ASP A 85 14.76 46.33 -8.29
C ASP A 85 13.50 47.00 -7.71
N ILE A 86 12.91 46.38 -6.69
CA ILE A 86 11.70 46.87 -6.03
C ILE A 86 12.10 47.40 -4.65
N ALA A 87 11.90 48.69 -4.42
CA ALA A 87 12.23 49.32 -3.14
C ALA A 87 11.24 48.89 -2.03
N ALA A 88 11.74 48.80 -0.81
CA ALA A 88 10.95 48.55 0.37
C ALA A 88 9.81 49.58 0.51
N GLY A 89 8.62 49.09 0.87
CA GLY A 89 7.39 49.87 1.02
C GLY A 89 6.65 50.15 -0.30
N SER A 90 7.18 49.71 -1.45
CA SER A 90 6.47 49.83 -2.72
C SER A 90 5.45 48.70 -2.89
N THR A 91 4.42 48.99 -3.70
CA THR A 91 3.36 48.05 -4.04
C THR A 91 3.50 47.68 -5.51
N PHE A 92 3.50 46.38 -5.81
CA PHE A 92 3.55 45.86 -7.17
C PHE A 92 2.43 44.83 -7.40
N ILE A 93 2.05 44.67 -8.67
CA ILE A 93 0.94 43.81 -9.07
C ILE A 93 1.48 42.59 -9.79
N ALA A 94 1.22 41.42 -9.23
CA ALA A 94 1.48 40.13 -9.86
C ALA A 94 0.21 39.66 -10.57
N THR A 95 0.32 39.27 -11.84
CA THR A 95 -0.84 38.84 -12.64
C THR A 95 -0.69 37.39 -13.08
N TYR A 96 -1.74 36.60 -12.93
CA TYR A 96 -1.82 35.21 -13.38
C TYR A 96 -3.05 35.00 -14.26
N GLU A 97 -2.85 34.51 -15.47
CA GLU A 97 -3.94 34.15 -16.38
C GLU A 97 -4.43 32.72 -16.07
N LEU A 98 -5.68 32.62 -15.65
CA LEU A 98 -6.37 31.35 -15.45
C LEU A 98 -6.60 30.66 -16.80
N PRO A 99 -6.38 29.34 -16.90
CA PRO A 99 -6.81 28.57 -18.05
C PRO A 99 -8.33 28.74 -18.23
N THR A 100 -8.78 28.85 -19.48
CA THR A 100 -10.08 29.43 -19.94
C THR A 100 -11.37 28.88 -19.30
N ASP A 101 -11.27 27.80 -18.51
CA ASP A 101 -12.39 27.09 -17.87
C ASP A 101 -12.42 27.23 -16.33
N ASN A 102 -11.53 28.04 -15.76
CA ASN A 102 -11.34 28.16 -14.32
C ASN A 102 -11.81 29.55 -13.85
N GLN A 103 -12.93 29.63 -13.14
CA GLN A 103 -13.32 30.84 -12.37
C GLN A 103 -13.21 30.51 -10.88
N ILE A 104 -12.55 31.37 -10.10
CA ILE A 104 -12.45 31.20 -8.64
C ILE A 104 -13.72 31.72 -8.01
N PHE A 105 -14.43 30.86 -7.27
CA PHE A 105 -15.49 31.28 -6.36
C PHE A 105 -15.34 30.54 -5.04
N ASP A 106 -14.39 30.98 -4.21
CA ASP A 106 -14.44 30.67 -2.78
C ASP A 106 -15.25 31.77 -2.08
N ILE A 107 -16.54 31.50 -1.90
CA ILE A 107 -17.47 32.37 -1.20
C ILE A 107 -17.50 31.92 0.26
N GLY A 108 -17.02 32.76 1.17
CA GLY A 108 -17.18 32.60 2.61
C GLY A 108 -18.65 32.43 3.00
N LYS A 109 -18.90 31.93 4.21
CA LYS A 109 -20.26 31.67 4.71
C LYS A 109 -21.18 32.90 4.76
N ASP A 110 -20.62 34.10 4.60
CA ASP A 110 -21.25 35.41 4.59
C ASP A 110 -21.43 36.02 3.19
N GLY A 111 -21.00 35.34 2.12
CA GLY A 111 -21.07 35.87 0.77
C GLY A 111 -19.87 36.72 0.35
N SER A 112 -18.86 36.89 1.21
CA SER A 112 -17.60 37.57 0.88
C SER A 112 -16.60 36.59 0.27
N TYR A 113 -15.69 37.07 -0.58
CA TYR A 113 -14.52 36.28 -0.94
C TYR A 113 -13.74 35.91 0.33
N ASN A 114 -13.20 34.69 0.39
CA ASN A 114 -12.29 34.27 1.44
C ASN A 114 -10.85 34.64 1.04
N ASN A 115 -10.27 35.62 1.73
CA ASN A 115 -9.03 36.29 1.35
C ASN A 115 -7.85 35.87 2.24
N ASP A 116 -7.91 34.69 2.86
CA ASP A 116 -6.85 34.24 3.76
C ASP A 116 -5.59 33.90 2.96
N ILE A 117 -4.78 34.92 2.67
CA ILE A 117 -3.51 34.79 1.97
C ILE A 117 -2.41 34.60 3.01
N SER A 118 -1.76 33.44 2.98
CA SER A 118 -0.66 33.13 3.89
C SER A 118 0.67 33.09 3.14
N TRP A 119 1.65 33.86 3.63
CA TRP A 119 3.04 33.81 3.19
C TRP A 119 3.85 32.88 4.11
N ASN A 120 4.79 32.11 3.55
CA ASN A 120 5.65 31.21 4.32
C ASN A 120 7.13 31.39 3.93
N GLU A 121 7.91 32.00 4.82
CA GLU A 121 9.30 32.45 4.61
C GLU A 121 10.35 31.32 4.74
N SER A 122 10.04 30.07 4.41
CA SER A 122 10.91 28.95 4.82
C SER A 122 12.22 28.78 4.03
N THR A 123 12.67 29.75 3.20
CA THR A 123 13.85 29.57 2.35
C THR A 123 14.87 30.73 2.40
N PRO A 124 16.18 30.48 2.22
CA PRO A 124 17.23 31.49 2.41
C PRO A 124 17.21 32.70 1.47
N ASN A 125 16.37 32.69 0.42
CA ASN A 125 16.34 33.69 -0.65
C ASN A 125 14.90 34.16 -0.98
N THR A 126 13.96 34.03 -0.04
CA THR A 126 12.59 34.55 -0.22
C THR A 126 12.46 35.95 0.38
N PRO A 127 11.89 36.92 -0.36
CA PRO A 127 11.76 38.28 0.13
C PRO A 127 10.65 38.41 1.19
N ASP A 128 10.79 39.34 2.12
CA ASP A 128 9.70 39.74 3.02
C ASP A 128 8.65 40.57 2.25
N ILE A 129 7.48 39.97 2.05
CA ILE A 129 6.36 40.55 1.30
C ILE A 129 5.04 40.34 2.04
N LEU A 130 4.12 41.27 1.87
CA LEU A 130 2.76 41.19 2.40
C LEU A 130 1.75 41.20 1.25
N PHE A 131 0.80 40.28 1.27
CA PHE A 131 -0.33 40.31 0.34
C PHE A 131 -1.42 41.25 0.87
N SER A 132 -1.77 42.24 0.05
CA SER A 132 -2.79 43.25 0.37
C SER A 132 -4.18 42.81 -0.08
N ASN A 133 -4.31 42.43 -1.36
CA ASN A 133 -5.60 42.15 -1.96
C ASN A 133 -5.49 41.21 -3.17
N ILE A 134 -6.58 40.51 -3.48
CA ILE A 134 -6.74 39.71 -4.71
C ILE A 134 -7.95 40.23 -5.46
N THR A 135 -7.74 40.54 -6.74
CA THR A 135 -8.83 40.93 -7.64
C THR A 135 -8.87 39.97 -8.82
N GLN A 136 -10.07 39.68 -9.30
CA GLN A 136 -10.26 38.85 -10.50
C GLN A 136 -11.07 39.64 -11.52
N GLU A 137 -10.53 39.78 -12.73
CA GLU A 137 -11.22 40.33 -13.89
C GLU A 137 -11.24 39.28 -15.00
N GLY A 138 -12.36 38.58 -15.13
CA GLY A 138 -12.48 37.48 -16.09
C GLY A 138 -11.55 36.31 -15.77
N ALA A 139 -10.63 36.02 -16.68
CA ALA A 139 -9.60 34.98 -16.51
C ALA A 139 -8.34 35.49 -15.82
N ILE A 140 -8.24 36.79 -15.53
CA ILE A 140 -7.03 37.39 -15.00
C ILE A 140 -7.17 37.53 -13.48
N LEU A 141 -6.22 36.94 -12.74
CA LEU A 141 -6.04 37.16 -11.30
C LEU A 141 -4.91 38.15 -11.07
N SER A 142 -5.18 39.17 -10.26
CA SER A 142 -4.21 40.18 -9.87
C SER A 142 -4.02 40.16 -8.37
N PHE A 143 -2.77 39.94 -7.95
CA PHE A 143 -2.31 39.96 -6.57
C PHE A 143 -1.62 41.30 -6.30
N GLU A 144 -2.12 42.05 -5.33
CA GLU A 144 -1.46 43.26 -4.84
C GLU A 144 -0.48 42.87 -3.73
N ILE A 145 0.81 43.09 -3.96
CA ILE A 145 1.90 42.70 -3.07
C ILE A 145 2.65 43.94 -2.61
N ILE A 146 2.88 44.05 -1.32
CA ILE A 146 3.68 45.09 -0.67
C ILE A 146 5.03 44.49 -0.31
N ALA A 147 6.11 45.11 -0.78
CA ALA A 147 7.47 44.71 -0.38
C ALA A 147 7.80 45.31 0.99
N ASN A 148 8.12 44.49 2.00
CA ASN A 148 8.56 44.99 3.30
C ASN A 148 10.08 45.25 3.34
N GLU A 149 10.81 44.73 2.36
CA GLU A 149 12.23 44.94 2.15
C GLU A 149 12.55 45.21 0.67
N ASP A 150 13.79 45.58 0.38
CA ASP A 150 14.25 45.75 -1.01
C ASP A 150 14.36 44.37 -1.68
N ILE A 151 13.71 44.22 -2.85
CA ILE A 151 13.80 43.01 -3.69
C ILE A 151 14.82 43.31 -4.79
N ILE A 152 15.94 42.60 -4.76
CA ILE A 152 17.10 42.80 -5.63
C ILE A 152 17.26 41.58 -6.53
N GLU A 153 17.41 41.84 -7.84
CA GLU A 153 17.59 40.81 -8.86
C GLU A 153 18.78 39.89 -8.52
N GLY A 154 18.55 38.57 -8.58
CA GLY A 154 19.54 37.53 -8.31
C GLY A 154 19.94 37.36 -6.84
N GLN A 155 19.31 38.08 -5.90
CA GLN A 155 19.53 37.92 -4.46
C GLN A 155 18.32 37.31 -3.74
N ASN A 156 17.20 38.03 -3.70
CA ASN A 156 15.97 37.67 -2.97
C ASN A 156 14.71 37.87 -3.84
N ASP A 157 14.84 37.72 -5.16
CA ASP A 157 13.79 37.95 -6.16
C ASP A 157 12.89 36.74 -6.43
N ASN A 158 13.08 35.64 -5.71
CA ASN A 158 12.33 34.41 -5.96
C ASN A 158 10.98 34.41 -5.23
N ILE A 159 9.90 34.78 -5.94
CA ILE A 159 8.53 34.70 -5.45
C ILE A 159 7.80 33.53 -6.12
N ILE A 160 7.39 32.57 -5.30
CA ILE A 160 6.66 31.38 -5.74
C ILE A 160 5.23 31.43 -5.19
N LEU A 161 4.24 31.44 -6.08
CA LEU A 161 2.82 31.43 -5.73
C LEU A 161 2.19 30.07 -6.03
N ASP A 162 1.53 29.46 -5.04
CA ASP A 162 0.79 28.20 -5.19
C ASP A 162 -0.73 28.45 -5.25
N VAL A 163 -1.22 28.71 -6.46
CA VAL A 163 -2.65 28.99 -6.71
C VAL A 163 -3.42 27.68 -6.83
N GLN A 164 -4.38 27.43 -5.92
CA GLN A 164 -5.35 26.35 -6.09
C GLN A 164 -6.53 26.84 -6.90
N VAL A 165 -6.91 26.11 -7.95
CA VAL A 165 -8.24 26.28 -8.55
C VAL A 165 -9.10 25.08 -8.18
N ILE A 166 -10.25 25.34 -7.57
CA ILE A 166 -11.25 24.33 -7.22
C ILE A 166 -12.44 24.50 -8.16
N ARG A 167 -12.72 23.50 -9.02
CA ARG A 167 -13.94 23.49 -9.85
C ARG A 167 -15.12 22.98 -9.02
N THR A 168 -16.17 23.78 -8.86
CA THR A 168 -17.37 23.41 -8.07
C THR A 168 -18.46 22.73 -8.91
N ASP A 169 -18.42 22.83 -10.25
CA ASP A 169 -19.52 22.43 -11.13
C ASP A 169 -19.73 20.90 -11.23
N THR A 170 -18.69 20.11 -10.97
CA THR A 170 -18.78 18.63 -10.94
C THR A 170 -19.58 18.08 -9.75
N LYS A 171 -19.89 18.90 -8.73
CA LYS A 171 -20.74 18.48 -7.59
C LYS A 171 -22.24 18.39 -7.90
N LEU A 172 -22.69 18.83 -9.07
CA LEU A 172 -24.13 18.99 -9.36
C LEU A 172 -24.75 17.86 -10.22
N LEU A 173 -24.00 16.83 -10.59
CA LEU A 173 -24.52 15.72 -11.41
C LEU A 173 -24.43 14.37 -10.68
N ASP A 174 -25.58 13.80 -10.33
CA ASP A 174 -25.76 12.54 -9.59
C ASP A 174 -25.25 11.26 -10.30
N ILE A 175 -24.61 11.35 -11.48
CA ILE A 175 -24.43 10.17 -12.36
C ILE A 175 -23.14 10.08 -13.19
N TRP A 176 -22.06 10.80 -12.86
CA TRP A 176 -20.78 10.58 -13.57
C TRP A 176 -19.70 9.99 -12.65
N PRO A 177 -18.94 8.94 -13.08
CA PRO A 177 -17.87 8.39 -12.28
C PRO A 177 -16.62 9.25 -12.47
N ASP A 178 -16.42 10.22 -11.59
CA ASP A 178 -15.27 11.14 -11.67
C ASP A 178 -13.95 10.46 -11.25
N GLY A 179 -13.99 9.20 -10.81
CA GLY A 179 -12.97 8.19 -11.14
C GLY A 179 -11.58 8.28 -10.50
N TYR A 180 -11.27 9.30 -9.69
CA TYR A 180 -9.94 9.41 -9.09
C TYR A 180 -9.78 8.43 -7.91
N HIS A 181 -10.44 8.61 -6.76
CA HIS A 181 -10.30 7.68 -5.62
C HIS A 181 -11.42 6.63 -5.56
N PHE A 182 -11.21 5.45 -6.17
CA PHE A 182 -12.25 4.42 -6.36
C PHE A 182 -12.90 3.95 -5.06
N MET A 183 -12.14 3.87 -3.95
CA MET A 183 -12.63 3.48 -2.63
C MET A 183 -12.58 4.61 -1.59
N GLY A 184 -12.35 5.85 -2.04
CA GLY A 184 -12.17 7.01 -1.15
C GLY A 184 -10.82 7.02 -0.42
N ASN A 185 -10.71 7.90 0.57
CA ASN A 185 -9.46 8.18 1.28
C ASN A 185 -9.50 7.76 2.76
N ASP A 186 -8.35 7.48 3.34
CA ASP A 186 -8.22 7.17 4.75
C ASP A 186 -8.20 8.43 5.66
N HIS A 187 -7.99 8.22 6.96
CA HIS A 187 -7.89 9.28 7.96
C HIS A 187 -6.65 10.19 7.81
N VAL A 188 -5.76 9.95 6.84
CA VAL A 188 -4.62 10.79 6.47
C VAL A 188 -4.74 11.29 5.02
N GLY A 189 -5.86 10.98 4.34
CA GLY A 189 -6.13 11.39 2.97
C GLY A 189 -5.42 10.56 1.90
N ARG A 190 -4.92 9.36 2.22
CA ARG A 190 -4.31 8.45 1.23
C ARG A 190 -5.38 7.64 0.51
N ASP A 191 -5.15 7.32 -0.76
CA ASP A 191 -6.06 6.46 -1.53
C ASP A 191 -6.17 5.05 -0.93
N VAL A 192 -7.39 4.64 -0.58
CA VAL A 192 -7.65 3.32 0.00
C VAL A 192 -7.48 2.22 -1.05
N PHE A 193 -7.87 2.47 -2.30
CA PHE A 193 -7.85 1.46 -3.36
C PHE A 193 -6.41 1.05 -3.72
N SER A 194 -5.54 2.03 -4.02
CA SER A 194 -4.12 1.78 -4.34
C SER A 194 -3.39 1.11 -3.18
N ARG A 195 -3.72 1.46 -1.93
CA ARG A 195 -3.15 0.80 -0.74
C ARG A 195 -3.57 -0.65 -0.60
N LEU A 196 -4.80 -1.00 -0.95
CA LEU A 196 -5.26 -2.39 -0.96
C LEU A 196 -4.54 -3.20 -2.03
N LEU A 197 -4.35 -2.64 -3.23
CA LEU A 197 -3.60 -3.31 -4.31
C LEU A 197 -2.14 -3.55 -3.96
N HIS A 198 -1.44 -2.52 -3.47
CA HIS A 198 -0.05 -2.67 -3.01
C HIS A 198 0.06 -3.56 -1.77
N GLY A 199 -0.93 -3.53 -0.87
CA GLY A 199 -1.00 -4.44 0.27
C GLY A 199 -1.16 -5.90 -0.16
N ALA A 200 -2.07 -6.15 -1.11
CA ALA A 200 -2.31 -7.47 -1.68
C ALA A 200 -1.04 -8.04 -2.36
N GLN A 201 -0.28 -7.22 -3.08
CA GLN A 201 1.01 -7.62 -3.65
C GLN A 201 1.96 -8.15 -2.59
N ILE A 202 2.17 -7.39 -1.52
CA ILE A 202 3.09 -7.79 -0.44
C ILE A 202 2.60 -9.09 0.21
N SER A 203 1.32 -9.19 0.54
CA SER A 203 0.76 -10.40 1.14
C SER A 203 0.95 -11.62 0.24
N MET A 204 0.71 -11.50 -1.07
CA MET A 204 0.89 -12.60 -2.01
C MET A 204 2.36 -12.97 -2.23
N MET A 205 3.27 -12.00 -2.22
CA MET A 205 4.72 -12.26 -2.28
C MET A 205 5.17 -13.06 -1.06
N VAL A 206 4.75 -12.65 0.14
CA VAL A 206 5.07 -13.36 1.39
C VAL A 206 4.55 -14.81 1.34
N VAL A 207 3.26 -14.98 1.02
CA VAL A 207 2.65 -16.32 0.93
C VAL A 207 3.35 -17.17 -0.13
N GLY A 208 3.60 -16.61 -1.32
CA GLY A 208 4.23 -17.32 -2.43
C GLY A 208 5.64 -17.79 -2.10
N ILE A 209 6.48 -16.91 -1.55
CA ILE A 209 7.86 -17.26 -1.17
C ILE A 209 7.87 -18.30 -0.06
N SER A 210 7.06 -18.12 0.99
CA SER A 210 6.98 -19.08 2.09
C SER A 210 6.46 -20.44 1.62
N LEU A 211 5.48 -20.48 0.72
CA LEU A 211 4.96 -21.72 0.14
C LEU A 211 6.02 -22.44 -0.70
N VAL A 212 6.70 -21.73 -1.61
CA VAL A 212 7.73 -22.33 -2.46
C VAL A 212 8.90 -22.85 -1.63
N ALA A 213 9.37 -22.06 -0.66
CA ALA A 213 10.42 -22.50 0.26
C ALA A 213 9.98 -23.70 1.10
N GLY A 214 8.78 -23.65 1.67
CA GLY A 214 8.18 -24.71 2.47
C GLY A 214 8.04 -26.01 1.69
N MET A 215 7.44 -25.95 0.51
CA MET A 215 7.28 -27.10 -0.39
C MET A 215 8.63 -27.65 -0.84
N THR A 216 9.60 -26.81 -1.19
CA THR A 216 10.91 -27.29 -1.66
C THR A 216 11.62 -28.09 -0.55
N ILE A 217 11.64 -27.57 0.68
CA ILE A 217 12.28 -28.23 1.82
C ILE A 217 11.49 -29.49 2.24
N GLY A 218 10.17 -29.35 2.40
CA GLY A 218 9.30 -30.45 2.84
C GLY A 218 9.26 -31.61 1.84
N VAL A 219 9.13 -31.32 0.54
CA VAL A 219 9.17 -32.34 -0.52
C VAL A 219 10.56 -32.97 -0.60
N ALA A 220 11.65 -32.20 -0.51
CA ALA A 220 12.99 -32.77 -0.52
C ALA A 220 13.22 -33.73 0.66
N LEU A 221 12.88 -33.33 1.89
CA LEU A 221 12.99 -34.17 3.08
C LEU A 221 12.07 -35.39 3.00
N GLY A 222 10.83 -35.23 2.55
CA GLY A 222 9.87 -36.31 2.37
C GLY A 222 10.31 -37.33 1.31
N LEU A 223 10.88 -36.87 0.19
CA LEU A 223 11.45 -37.75 -0.83
C LEU A 223 12.68 -38.50 -0.32
N ILE A 224 13.56 -37.84 0.44
CA ILE A 224 14.72 -38.49 1.08
C ILE A 224 14.24 -39.58 2.05
N ALA A 225 13.32 -39.24 2.96
CA ALA A 225 12.77 -40.18 3.93
C ALA A 225 12.06 -41.36 3.25
N GLY A 226 11.22 -41.09 2.26
CA GLY A 226 10.50 -42.12 1.49
C GLY A 226 11.43 -43.03 0.70
N TYR A 227 12.48 -42.48 0.09
CA TYR A 227 13.49 -43.26 -0.61
C TYR A 227 14.29 -44.17 0.33
N THR A 228 14.65 -43.67 1.52
CA THR A 228 15.38 -44.48 2.51
C THR A 228 14.49 -45.53 3.17
N ALA A 229 13.22 -45.24 3.42
CA ALA A 229 12.27 -46.18 4.02
C ALA A 229 12.05 -47.43 3.16
N ASN A 230 12.02 -47.29 1.83
CA ASN A 230 11.80 -48.45 0.94
C ASN A 230 13.01 -49.40 0.87
N ARG A 231 14.17 -49.02 1.41
CA ARG A 231 15.45 -49.70 1.17
C ARG A 231 16.06 -50.32 2.42
N TYR A 232 15.26 -50.94 3.30
CA TYR A 232 15.66 -51.63 4.55
C TYR A 232 16.81 -52.66 4.44
N GLU A 233 17.40 -52.85 3.26
CA GLU A 233 18.66 -53.54 3.12
C GLU A 233 19.84 -52.63 3.52
N PRO A 234 20.74 -53.08 4.39
CA PRO A 234 21.92 -52.29 4.74
C PRO A 234 22.82 -52.15 3.51
N ASN A 235 22.81 -50.94 2.93
CA ASN A 235 23.55 -50.63 1.70
C ASN A 235 25.07 -50.62 1.90
N ILE A 236 25.56 -50.43 3.14
CA ILE A 236 27.00 -50.47 3.46
C ILE A 236 27.20 -51.18 4.81
N GLY A 237 27.74 -52.39 4.75
CA GLY A 237 28.04 -53.22 5.91
C GLY A 237 29.06 -54.30 5.57
N PHE A 238 29.85 -54.72 6.55
CA PHE A 238 30.83 -55.79 6.38
C PHE A 238 30.31 -57.09 6.99
N TRP A 239 30.80 -58.19 6.45
CA TRP A 239 30.49 -59.51 6.98
C TRP A 239 31.37 -59.77 8.20
N MET A 240 30.76 -60.06 9.35
CA MET A 240 31.45 -60.48 10.55
C MET A 240 31.01 -61.90 10.93
N THR A 241 31.97 -62.81 11.04
CA THR A 241 31.69 -64.20 11.42
C THR A 241 31.89 -64.35 12.92
N TYR A 242 30.84 -64.72 13.66
CA TYR A 242 30.91 -64.99 15.10
C TYR A 242 30.32 -66.38 15.40
N LYS A 243 31.06 -67.21 16.14
CA LYS A 243 30.71 -68.62 16.43
C LYS A 243 30.24 -69.40 15.19
N GLY A 244 30.95 -69.29 14.07
CA GLY A 244 30.67 -70.03 12.84
C GLY A 244 29.43 -69.57 12.05
N LYS A 245 28.69 -68.57 12.53
CA LYS A 245 27.57 -67.96 11.77
C LYS A 245 28.01 -66.62 11.18
N LYS A 246 27.88 -66.47 9.86
CA LYS A 246 28.07 -65.17 9.17
C LYS A 246 26.90 -64.25 9.51
N ARG A 247 27.16 -63.11 10.14
CA ARG A 247 26.19 -62.03 10.32
C ARG A 247 26.68 -60.78 9.58
N ARG A 248 25.76 -60.06 8.94
CA ARG A 248 26.05 -58.79 8.26
C ARG A 248 25.88 -57.67 9.29
N VAL A 249 26.94 -56.90 9.54
CA VAL A 249 26.89 -55.73 10.44
C VAL A 249 26.80 -54.49 9.57
N ALA A 250 25.71 -53.73 9.73
CA ALA A 250 25.47 -52.50 8.99
C ALA A 250 26.22 -51.32 9.64
N ILE A 251 26.98 -50.54 8.87
CA ILE A 251 27.66 -49.32 9.35
C ILE A 251 26.80 -48.09 9.05
N PHE A 252 26.31 -47.97 7.81
CA PHE A 252 25.41 -46.90 7.38
C PHE A 252 24.16 -47.53 6.84
N SER A 253 23.05 -47.23 7.52
CA SER A 253 21.79 -47.89 7.28
C SER A 253 20.69 -46.85 7.06
N PRO A 254 19.68 -47.19 6.25
CA PRO A 254 18.55 -46.31 6.02
C PRO A 254 17.81 -45.92 7.31
N TRP A 255 17.83 -46.76 8.36
CA TRP A 255 17.21 -46.44 9.64
C TRP A 255 17.85 -45.21 10.32
N LEU A 256 19.15 -44.95 10.09
CA LEU A 256 19.83 -43.77 10.67
C LEU A 256 19.31 -42.47 10.06
N VAL A 257 19.02 -42.48 8.75
CA VAL A 257 18.47 -41.31 8.05
C VAL A 257 17.03 -41.06 8.51
N ASP A 258 16.23 -42.12 8.61
CA ASP A 258 14.85 -42.05 9.10
C ASP A 258 14.79 -41.54 10.55
N GLU A 259 15.60 -42.10 11.46
CA GLU A 259 15.70 -41.63 12.85
C GLU A 259 16.20 -40.19 12.91
N PHE A 260 17.19 -39.80 12.11
CA PHE A 260 17.69 -38.42 12.12
C PHE A 260 16.64 -37.42 11.64
N ILE A 261 15.94 -37.73 10.54
CA ILE A 261 14.89 -36.86 9.98
C ILE A 261 13.74 -36.73 10.96
N THR A 262 13.24 -37.85 11.50
CA THR A 262 12.14 -37.83 12.48
C THR A 262 12.54 -37.07 13.75
N ARG A 263 13.76 -37.26 14.27
CA ARG A 263 14.26 -36.51 15.43
C ARG A 263 14.41 -35.03 15.15
N PHE A 264 14.88 -34.65 13.97
CA PHE A 264 14.98 -33.26 13.59
C PHE A 264 13.60 -32.60 13.54
N VAL A 265 12.62 -33.29 12.93
CA VAL A 265 11.23 -32.84 12.85
C VAL A 265 10.60 -32.73 14.26
N ASP A 266 10.81 -33.73 15.13
CA ASP A 266 10.32 -33.70 16.52
C ASP A 266 10.92 -32.53 17.31
N ILE A 267 12.24 -32.29 17.20
CA ILE A 267 12.93 -31.16 17.83
C ILE A 267 12.34 -29.84 17.31
N TRP A 268 12.09 -29.76 16.01
CA TRP A 268 11.52 -28.58 15.38
C TRP A 268 10.13 -28.26 15.94
N TYR A 269 9.24 -29.25 15.99
CA TYR A 269 7.88 -29.09 16.55
C TYR A 269 7.88 -28.79 18.06
N ALA A 270 8.92 -29.17 18.79
CA ALA A 270 9.06 -28.86 20.20
C ALA A 270 9.40 -27.37 20.45
N LEU A 271 9.88 -26.63 19.45
CA LEU A 271 10.23 -25.23 19.60
C LEU A 271 8.96 -24.34 19.61
N PRO A 272 8.83 -23.39 20.55
CA PRO A 272 7.78 -22.39 20.50
C PRO A 272 8.09 -21.39 19.36
N PHE A 273 7.61 -21.68 18.14
CA PHE A 273 7.94 -20.90 16.94
C PHE A 273 7.68 -19.41 17.07
N LEU A 274 6.62 -19.03 17.77
CA LEU A 274 6.33 -17.62 18.06
C LEU A 274 7.45 -16.93 18.84
N MET A 275 8.09 -17.65 19.77
CA MET A 275 9.22 -17.12 20.54
C MET A 275 10.47 -16.99 19.67
N VAL A 276 10.76 -18.00 18.85
CA VAL A 276 11.90 -17.96 17.91
C VAL A 276 11.73 -16.82 16.91
N ALA A 277 10.53 -16.69 16.32
CA ALA A 277 10.17 -15.59 15.44
C ALA A 277 10.42 -14.23 16.09
N LEU A 278 9.94 -14.04 17.33
CA LEU A 278 10.11 -12.80 18.06
C LEU A 278 11.59 -12.49 18.32
N VAL A 279 12.38 -13.47 18.76
CA VAL A 279 13.84 -13.30 18.97
C VAL A 279 14.54 -12.90 17.67
N VAL A 280 14.22 -13.57 16.56
CA VAL A 280 14.79 -13.24 15.24
C VAL A 280 14.43 -11.80 14.85
N THR A 281 13.17 -11.40 15.00
CA THR A 281 12.75 -10.01 14.70
C THR A 281 13.38 -8.96 15.62
N LEU A 282 13.73 -9.32 16.85
CA LEU A 282 14.45 -8.41 17.76
C LEU A 282 15.92 -8.24 17.35
N ILE A 283 16.57 -9.31 16.89
CA ILE A 283 17.98 -9.30 16.49
C ILE A 283 18.17 -8.60 15.14
N PHE A 284 17.37 -8.96 14.15
CA PHE A 284 17.54 -8.48 12.77
C PHE A 284 16.69 -7.23 12.46
N GLY A 285 15.88 -6.79 13.42
CA GLY A 285 14.99 -5.65 13.27
C GLY A 285 13.67 -6.00 12.56
N ARG A 286 12.82 -4.98 12.44
CA ARG A 286 11.50 -5.09 11.81
C ARG A 286 11.64 -4.82 10.32
N GLY A 287 11.76 -5.88 9.54
CA GLY A 287 11.82 -5.82 8.08
C GLY A 287 10.94 -6.88 7.42
N LEU A 288 10.42 -6.57 6.23
CA LEU A 288 9.63 -7.50 5.42
C LEU A 288 10.46 -8.75 5.09
N GLU A 289 11.76 -8.58 4.82
CA GLU A 289 12.72 -9.68 4.57
C GLU A 289 12.85 -10.64 5.76
N VAL A 290 12.97 -10.09 6.98
CA VAL A 290 13.07 -10.89 8.21
C VAL A 290 11.79 -11.68 8.44
N LEU A 291 10.63 -11.04 8.25
CA LEU A 291 9.33 -11.70 8.37
C LEU A 291 9.18 -12.85 7.35
N MET A 292 9.56 -12.62 6.09
CA MET A 292 9.53 -13.66 5.05
C MET A 292 10.46 -14.82 5.40
N GLY A 293 11.66 -14.55 5.90
CA GLY A 293 12.60 -15.58 6.33
C GLY A 293 12.04 -16.43 7.47
N VAL A 294 11.45 -15.80 8.48
CA VAL A 294 10.82 -16.49 9.61
C VAL A 294 9.63 -17.34 9.15
N LEU A 295 8.76 -16.80 8.30
CA LEU A 295 7.60 -17.53 7.78
C LEU A 295 8.02 -18.70 6.88
N ALA A 296 9.01 -18.53 6.01
CA ALA A 296 9.56 -19.60 5.18
C ALA A 296 10.17 -20.73 6.04
N LEU A 297 10.84 -20.37 7.13
CA LEU A 297 11.40 -21.31 8.09
C LEU A 297 10.31 -22.09 8.84
N ILE A 298 9.12 -21.52 9.05
CA ILE A 298 8.00 -22.24 9.68
C ILE A 298 7.23 -23.07 8.63
N ALA A 299 7.09 -22.57 7.40
CA ALA A 299 6.19 -23.11 6.38
C ALA A 299 6.52 -24.53 5.90
N TRP A 300 7.77 -25.01 6.03
CA TRP A 300 8.11 -26.39 5.63
C TRP A 300 7.61 -27.45 6.61
N SER A 301 7.27 -27.04 7.83
CA SER A 301 6.86 -27.93 8.92
C SER A 301 5.34 -28.03 9.09
N GLY A 302 4.53 -27.39 8.25
CA GLY A 302 3.06 -27.44 8.30
C GLY A 302 2.47 -28.05 7.03
#